data_AF-A0A9P8N542-F1
#
_entry.id   AF-A0A9P8N542-F1
#
_cell.length_a   1.000
_cell.length_b   1.000
_cell.length_c   1.000
_cell.angle_alpha   90.00
_cell.angle_beta   90.00
_cell.angle_gamma   90.00
#
_symmetry.space_group_name_H-M   'P 1'
#
loop_
_entity.id
_entity.type
_entity.pdbx_description
1 polymer ?
#
loop_
_entity_poly.entity_id
_entity_poly.type
_entity_poly.pdbx_seq_one_letter_code
_entity_poly.pdbx_strand_id
1 'polypeptide(L)'
;MASSDAKVGRRRTDSSATSWQRTKKSPDQAIKSKSSHTADPFLQDFLSPSFDPAAFLNATLPPLGKRQGPGQGGPEPVPLAELSAQAQALLSQLNAHTTRLSNTLTQLTDDILRSGSRLAYEVELLRGETLGLSESLHETLQDDIKQFIPGGLQQEAAGTGGDGGESAAQPGGEAEDPDYIKQLQTLTLVRSRLDSVIKTFGNAMDFTFPPSELSVGSSFLSVSAPDPGSEQQSSEERGQQVLKQLRDEISGLLNAGDEPVQGIERAATRIEELKELTSVWKGTAEEKGRNKFIEGLAKMVEDRHRELMREMELQAAKKEGKTAAATKRRGSPREAGPAEDSRTLPGGFGLMSQLQKLRSGL
;
A
#
# COMPACT_ATOMS: atom_id res chain seq x y z
N MET A 1 31.03 -40.91 62.69
CA MET A 1 30.51 -42.27 62.43
C MET A 1 29.07 -42.15 61.95
N ALA A 2 28.75 -42.90 60.89
CA ALA A 2 27.43 -43.36 60.46
C ALA A 2 26.37 -42.34 59.96
N SER A 3 26.14 -42.46 58.65
CA SER A 3 25.01 -42.02 57.82
C SER A 3 23.69 -42.72 58.15
N SER A 4 22.58 -42.06 57.78
CA SER A 4 21.38 -42.54 57.04
C SER A 4 20.20 -41.60 57.38
N ASP A 5 19.19 -41.28 56.56
CA ASP A 5 18.70 -41.77 55.28
C ASP A 5 17.81 -40.65 54.65
N ALA A 6 17.57 -40.74 53.35
CA ALA A 6 16.73 -39.82 52.60
C ALA A 6 15.23 -40.17 52.71
N LYS A 7 14.34 -39.22 52.38
CA LYS A 7 13.34 -39.31 51.28
C LYS A 7 12.05 -38.51 51.54
N VAL A 8 11.52 -38.01 50.42
CA VAL A 8 10.15 -37.54 50.12
C VAL A 8 9.86 -36.06 50.34
N GLY A 9 9.73 -35.36 49.21
CA GLY A 9 9.32 -33.96 49.14
C GLY A 9 7.81 -33.75 49.11
N ARG A 10 7.44 -32.50 49.39
CA ARG A 10 6.25 -31.78 48.90
C ARG A 10 6.54 -30.29 49.05
N ARG A 11 7.10 -29.68 48.00
CA ARG A 11 7.26 -28.22 47.93
C ARG A 11 6.02 -27.67 47.24
N ARG A 12 5.20 -26.95 48.02
CA ARG A 12 4.09 -26.14 47.53
C ARG A 12 4.65 -25.07 46.60
N THR A 13 4.16 -25.02 45.37
CA THR A 13 4.34 -23.90 44.45
C THR A 13 3.18 -22.94 44.68
N ASP A 14 3.47 -21.77 45.24
CA ASP A 14 2.54 -20.64 45.27
C ASP A 14 2.44 -20.07 43.85
N SER A 15 1.33 -20.36 43.18
CA SER A 15 0.97 -19.71 41.92
C SER A 15 0.20 -18.44 42.23
N SER A 16 0.82 -17.30 41.92
CA SER A 16 0.20 -15.99 41.89
C SER A 16 -0.98 -15.99 40.92
N ALA A 17 -2.19 -16.00 41.45
CA ALA A 17 -3.40 -15.77 40.68
C ALA A 17 -3.49 -14.28 40.34
N THR A 18 -3.01 -13.92 39.15
CA THR A 18 -3.20 -12.58 38.58
C THR A 18 -4.69 -12.38 38.33
N SER A 19 -5.28 -11.45 39.08
CA SER A 19 -6.66 -11.01 38.94
C SER A 19 -6.88 -10.46 37.52
N TRP A 20 -7.71 -11.15 36.74
CA TRP A 20 -8.20 -10.64 35.46
C TRP A 20 -9.13 -9.47 35.73
N GLN A 21 -8.57 -8.26 35.71
CA GLN A 21 -9.34 -7.03 35.69
C GLN A 21 -10.12 -6.99 34.37
N ARG A 22 -11.41 -7.29 34.47
CA ARG A 22 -12.42 -7.08 33.45
C ARG A 22 -12.42 -5.59 33.08
N THR A 23 -11.77 -5.25 31.98
CA THR A 23 -11.84 -3.91 31.39
C THR A 23 -13.30 -3.66 31.01
N LYS A 24 -13.95 -2.77 31.77
CA LYS A 24 -15.24 -2.18 31.39
C LYS A 24 -15.04 -1.49 30.04
N LYS A 25 -15.57 -2.10 28.96
CA LYS A 25 -15.74 -1.44 27.67
C LYS A 25 -16.64 -0.22 27.89
N SER A 26 -16.15 0.94 27.49
CA SER A 26 -16.90 2.20 27.40
C SER A 26 -18.20 2.00 26.63
N PRO A 27 -19.33 2.56 27.11
CA PRO A 27 -20.57 2.52 26.37
C PRO A 27 -20.53 3.54 25.22
N ASP A 28 -21.13 3.14 24.10
CA ASP A 28 -21.78 4.02 23.14
C ASP A 28 -20.88 4.87 22.21
N GLN A 29 -20.27 4.23 21.22
CA GLN A 29 -20.12 4.89 19.92
C GLN A 29 -21.42 4.64 19.15
N ALA A 30 -22.38 5.56 19.29
CA ALA A 30 -23.63 5.52 18.53
C ALA A 30 -23.31 5.47 17.02
N ILE A 31 -23.48 4.29 16.43
CA ILE A 31 -23.22 4.05 15.02
C ILE A 31 -24.27 4.82 14.23
N LYS A 32 -23.82 5.84 13.50
CA LYS A 32 -24.71 6.61 12.64
C LYS A 32 -25.31 5.68 11.57
N SER A 33 -26.64 5.66 11.48
CA SER A 33 -27.35 4.92 10.45
C SER A 33 -26.90 5.39 9.07
N LYS A 34 -26.56 4.43 8.20
CA LYS A 34 -26.08 4.71 6.84
C LYS A 34 -27.22 4.99 5.86
N SER A 35 -28.44 4.63 6.23
CA SER A 35 -29.64 4.76 5.40
C SER A 35 -30.88 5.00 6.25
N SER A 36 -31.90 5.61 5.67
CA SER A 36 -33.22 5.82 6.30
C SER A 36 -33.86 4.52 6.79
N HIS A 37 -33.59 3.40 6.10
CA HIS A 37 -34.11 2.08 6.43
C HIS A 37 -33.46 1.44 7.67
N THR A 38 -32.31 1.94 8.11
CA THR A 38 -31.56 1.46 9.29
C THR A 38 -31.56 2.48 10.44
N ALA A 39 -32.34 3.56 10.32
CA ALA A 39 -32.42 4.61 11.33
C ALA A 39 -33.25 4.23 12.57
N ASP A 40 -33.89 3.06 12.57
CA ASP A 40 -34.67 2.59 13.71
C ASP A 40 -33.78 2.38 14.94
N PRO A 41 -34.13 2.98 16.10
CA PRO A 41 -33.41 2.77 17.36
C PRO A 41 -33.20 1.29 17.72
N PHE A 42 -34.16 0.41 17.39
CA PHE A 42 -34.04 -1.02 17.65
C PHE A 42 -32.90 -1.68 16.85
N LEU A 43 -32.58 -1.15 15.67
CA LEU A 43 -31.58 -1.74 14.78
C LEU A 43 -30.15 -1.32 15.15
N GLN A 44 -29.96 -0.29 15.99
CA GLN A 44 -28.64 0.28 16.28
C GLN A 44 -27.66 -0.75 16.87
N ASP A 45 -28.14 -1.63 17.75
CA ASP A 45 -27.33 -2.69 18.35
C ASP A 45 -26.82 -3.67 17.29
N PHE A 46 -27.65 -3.98 16.29
CA PHE A 46 -27.34 -4.90 15.19
C PHE A 46 -26.42 -4.27 14.13
N LEU A 47 -26.30 -2.95 14.08
CA LEU A 47 -25.38 -2.25 13.17
C LEU A 47 -23.92 -2.29 13.67
N SER A 48 -23.69 -2.77 14.89
CA SER A 48 -22.35 -2.87 15.46
C SER A 48 -21.50 -3.97 14.83
N PRO A 49 -20.29 -3.67 14.31
CA PRO A 49 -19.41 -4.69 13.75
C PRO A 49 -18.97 -5.77 14.77
N SER A 50 -19.07 -5.45 16.06
CA SER A 50 -18.79 -6.37 17.17
C SER A 50 -20.06 -6.88 17.86
N PHE A 51 -21.19 -6.94 17.14
CA PHE A 51 -22.44 -7.45 17.68
C PHE A 51 -22.29 -8.91 18.12
N ASP A 52 -22.68 -9.20 19.36
CA ASP A 52 -22.74 -10.56 19.90
C ASP A 52 -24.19 -10.90 20.27
N PRO A 53 -24.81 -11.88 19.59
CA PRO A 53 -26.21 -12.25 19.84
C PRO A 53 -26.43 -12.81 21.25
N ALA A 54 -25.43 -13.49 21.83
CA ALA A 54 -25.55 -14.04 23.17
C ALA A 54 -25.48 -12.93 24.21
N ALA A 55 -24.56 -11.98 24.07
CA ALA A 55 -24.49 -10.80 24.93
C ALA A 55 -25.74 -9.93 24.82
N PHE A 56 -26.30 -9.75 23.60
CA PHE A 56 -27.54 -9.02 23.37
C PHE A 56 -28.69 -9.67 24.15
N LEU A 57 -28.98 -10.95 23.93
CA LEU A 57 -30.08 -11.63 24.64
C LEU A 57 -29.92 -11.63 26.16
N ASN A 58 -28.68 -11.78 26.66
CA ASN A 58 -28.40 -11.72 28.10
C ASN A 58 -28.53 -10.31 28.69
N ALA A 59 -28.41 -9.26 27.88
CA ALA A 59 -28.64 -7.88 28.29
C ALA A 59 -30.11 -7.48 28.20
N THR A 60 -30.84 -7.99 27.19
CA THR A 60 -32.25 -7.66 26.93
C THR A 60 -33.22 -8.48 27.78
N LEU A 61 -32.86 -9.72 28.15
CA LEU A 61 -33.71 -10.59 28.97
C LEU A 61 -33.34 -10.51 30.46
N PRO A 62 -34.32 -10.44 31.38
CA PRO A 62 -34.08 -10.47 32.81
C PRO A 62 -33.34 -11.74 33.27
N PRO A 63 -32.45 -11.65 34.27
CA PRO A 63 -31.72 -12.80 34.77
C PRO A 63 -32.66 -13.79 35.46
N LEU A 64 -32.55 -15.07 35.09
CA LEU A 64 -33.23 -16.20 35.74
C LEU A 64 -32.62 -16.46 37.12
N GLY A 65 -33.02 -15.70 38.14
CA GLY A 65 -32.61 -15.93 39.52
C GLY A 65 -33.63 -16.77 40.29
N LYS A 66 -33.21 -17.83 40.99
CA LYS A 66 -33.90 -18.20 42.23
C LYS A 66 -33.28 -17.36 43.33
N ARG A 67 -34.11 -16.66 44.12
CA ARG A 67 -33.69 -15.85 45.27
C ARG A 67 -32.78 -16.69 46.19
N GLN A 68 -31.46 -16.52 46.11
CA GLN A 68 -30.53 -17.13 47.05
C GLN A 68 -30.24 -16.13 48.17
N GLY A 69 -31.00 -16.26 49.26
CA GLY A 69 -30.69 -15.64 50.55
C GLY A 69 -31.16 -14.20 50.76
N PRO A 70 -31.48 -13.81 52.00
CA PRO A 70 -31.83 -12.44 52.36
C PRO A 70 -30.54 -11.62 52.47
N GLY A 71 -30.24 -10.77 51.48
CA GLY A 71 -29.15 -9.79 51.63
C GLY A 71 -28.46 -9.29 50.36
N GLN A 72 -28.73 -9.85 49.18
CA GLN A 72 -28.13 -9.36 47.94
C GLN A 72 -29.16 -8.58 47.13
N GLY A 73 -28.98 -7.25 47.07
CA GLY A 73 -29.74 -6.32 46.23
C GLY A 73 -29.44 -6.47 44.74
N GLY A 74 -29.66 -7.68 44.21
CA GLY A 74 -29.71 -7.94 42.77
C GLY A 74 -31.13 -7.73 42.21
N PRO A 75 -31.25 -7.51 40.89
CA PRO A 75 -32.55 -7.34 40.23
C PRO A 75 -33.50 -8.49 40.57
N GLU A 76 -34.76 -8.13 40.82
CA GLU A 76 -35.81 -9.06 41.23
C GLU A 76 -35.95 -10.20 40.20
N PRO A 77 -35.97 -11.47 40.63
CA PRO A 77 -36.13 -12.58 39.71
C PRO A 77 -37.53 -12.61 39.11
N VAL A 78 -37.61 -12.40 37.80
CA VAL A 78 -38.86 -12.36 37.02
C VAL A 78 -39.45 -13.77 36.88
N PRO A 79 -40.78 -13.95 37.02
CA PRO A 79 -41.43 -15.25 36.84
C PRO A 79 -41.29 -15.75 35.39
N LEU A 80 -41.16 -17.08 35.23
CA LEU A 80 -40.94 -17.72 33.92
C LEU A 80 -41.98 -17.35 32.85
N ALA A 81 -43.23 -17.12 33.27
CA ALA A 81 -44.33 -16.73 32.39
C ALA A 81 -44.18 -15.31 31.81
N GLU A 82 -43.56 -14.40 32.57
CA GLU A 82 -43.30 -13.04 32.11
C GLU A 82 -42.06 -13.00 31.20
N LEU A 83 -41.02 -13.77 31.52
CA LEU A 83 -39.87 -13.96 30.64
C LEU A 83 -40.29 -14.57 29.29
N SER A 84 -41.16 -15.59 29.30
CA SER A 84 -41.63 -16.22 28.06
C SER A 84 -42.45 -15.24 27.22
N ALA A 85 -43.31 -14.42 27.84
CA ALA A 85 -44.04 -13.37 27.16
C ALA A 85 -43.10 -12.32 26.54
N GLN A 86 -42.07 -11.87 27.28
CA GLN A 86 -41.09 -10.90 26.80
C GLN A 86 -40.22 -11.44 25.67
N ALA A 87 -39.79 -12.71 25.75
CA ALA A 87 -39.03 -13.37 24.70
C ALA A 87 -39.87 -13.56 23.42
N GLN A 88 -41.15 -13.93 23.56
CA GLN A 88 -42.08 -14.04 22.42
C GLN A 88 -42.32 -12.68 21.75
N ALA A 89 -42.47 -11.60 22.53
CA ALA A 89 -42.60 -10.25 22.00
C ALA A 89 -41.35 -9.80 21.23
N LEU A 90 -40.16 -10.03 21.80
CA LEU A 90 -38.87 -9.74 21.15
C LEU A 90 -38.73 -10.53 19.85
N LEU A 91 -39.06 -11.82 19.85
CA LEU A 91 -38.98 -12.67 18.67
C LEU A 91 -39.96 -12.23 17.58
N SER A 92 -41.18 -11.82 17.96
CA SER A 92 -42.15 -11.24 17.03
C SER A 92 -41.62 -9.94 16.41
N GLN A 93 -41.02 -9.07 17.22
CA GLN A 93 -40.40 -7.83 16.77
C GLN A 93 -39.23 -8.12 15.80
N LEU A 94 -38.33 -9.04 16.16
CA LEU A 94 -37.23 -9.46 15.27
C LEU A 94 -37.74 -10.00 13.94
N ASN A 95 -38.78 -10.85 13.98
CA ASN A 95 -39.36 -11.41 12.77
C ASN A 95 -39.94 -10.31 11.86
N ALA A 96 -40.67 -9.35 12.44
CA ALA A 96 -41.21 -8.22 11.70
C ALA A 96 -40.11 -7.35 11.06
N HIS A 97 -39.04 -7.03 11.81
CA HIS A 97 -37.89 -6.30 11.27
C HIS A 97 -37.16 -7.10 10.20
N THR A 98 -37.00 -8.41 10.36
CA THR A 98 -36.35 -9.29 9.38
C THR A 98 -37.13 -9.31 8.07
N THR A 99 -38.45 -9.49 8.11
CA THR A 99 -39.30 -9.44 6.90
C THR A 99 -39.23 -8.07 6.23
N ARG A 100 -39.29 -6.98 7.00
CA ARG A 100 -39.21 -5.61 6.46
C ARG A 100 -37.86 -5.33 5.80
N LEU A 101 -36.76 -5.68 6.45
CA LEU A 101 -35.41 -5.48 5.91
C LEU A 101 -35.17 -6.37 4.69
N SER A 102 -35.67 -7.61 4.69
CA SER A 102 -35.61 -8.49 3.52
C SER A 102 -36.35 -7.89 2.33
N ASN A 103 -37.58 -7.40 2.53
CA ASN A 103 -38.35 -6.75 1.46
C ASN A 103 -37.65 -5.49 0.94
N THR A 104 -37.07 -4.70 1.84
CA THR A 104 -36.30 -3.49 1.47
C THR A 104 -35.05 -3.86 0.67
N LEU A 105 -34.33 -4.92 1.05
CA LEU A 105 -33.16 -5.40 0.34
C LEU A 105 -33.51 -5.86 -1.08
N THR A 106 -34.62 -6.60 -1.24
CA THR A 106 -35.12 -6.99 -2.56
C THR A 106 -35.45 -5.76 -3.40
N GLN A 107 -36.19 -4.79 -2.85
CA GLN A 107 -36.52 -3.56 -3.55
C GLN A 107 -35.29 -2.77 -3.99
N LEU A 108 -34.31 -2.58 -3.10
CA LEU A 108 -33.07 -1.87 -3.43
C LEU A 108 -32.25 -2.62 -4.50
N THR A 109 -32.27 -3.95 -4.48
CA THR A 109 -31.60 -4.77 -5.49
C THR A 109 -32.25 -4.59 -6.86
N ASP A 110 -33.58 -4.61 -6.91
CA ASP A 110 -34.32 -4.38 -8.15
C ASP A 110 -34.13 -2.95 -8.68
N ASP A 111 -34.12 -1.96 -7.79
CA ASP A 111 -33.86 -0.56 -8.15
C ASP A 111 -32.43 -0.36 -8.69
N ILE A 112 -31.43 -1.05 -8.13
CA ILE A 112 -30.05 -1.04 -8.65
C ILE A 112 -29.99 -1.67 -10.04
N LEU A 113 -30.59 -2.85 -10.23
CA LEU A 113 -30.61 -3.52 -11.53
C LEU A 113 -31.33 -2.68 -12.60
N ARG A 114 -32.44 -2.05 -12.23
CA ARG A 114 -33.21 -1.20 -13.13
C ARG A 114 -32.48 0.10 -13.47
N SER A 115 -31.93 0.78 -12.46
CA SER A 115 -31.18 2.03 -12.66
C SER A 115 -29.89 1.83 -13.44
N GLY A 116 -29.25 0.66 -13.36
CA GLY A 116 -28.09 0.32 -14.18
C GLY A 116 -28.37 0.41 -15.69
N SER A 117 -29.49 -0.16 -16.15
CA SER A 117 -29.88 -0.07 -17.58
C SER A 117 -30.19 1.36 -18.04
N ARG A 118 -30.86 2.15 -17.18
CA ARG A 118 -31.19 3.56 -17.47
C ARG A 118 -29.93 4.42 -17.51
N LEU A 119 -29.01 4.23 -16.56
CA LEU A 119 -27.76 4.95 -16.50
C LEU A 119 -26.89 4.63 -17.71
N ALA A 120 -26.86 3.37 -18.17
CA ALA A 120 -26.16 3.01 -19.40
C ALA A 120 -26.70 3.76 -20.63
N TYR A 121 -28.03 3.90 -20.75
CA TYR A 121 -28.64 4.69 -21.81
C TYR A 121 -28.29 6.18 -21.71
N GLU A 122 -28.37 6.77 -20.51
CA GLU A 122 -28.03 8.18 -20.29
C GLU A 122 -26.54 8.46 -20.59
N VAL A 123 -25.65 7.54 -20.24
CA VAL A 123 -24.22 7.62 -20.57
C VAL A 123 -24.00 7.54 -22.08
N GLU A 124 -24.66 6.62 -22.78
CA GLU A 124 -24.50 6.48 -24.23
C GLU A 124 -25.09 7.68 -24.99
N LEU A 125 -26.21 8.22 -24.51
CA LEU A 125 -26.79 9.46 -25.03
C LEU A 125 -25.82 10.63 -24.86
N LEU A 126 -25.27 10.82 -23.66
CA LEU A 126 -24.34 11.91 -23.36
C LEU A 126 -23.03 11.76 -24.14
N ARG A 127 -22.56 10.53 -24.35
CA ARG A 127 -21.43 10.22 -25.24
C ARG A 127 -21.75 10.60 -26.69
N GLY A 128 -22.94 10.24 -27.18
CA GLY A 128 -23.40 10.60 -28.52
C GLY A 128 -23.49 12.11 -28.73
N GLU A 129 -24.08 12.83 -27.78
CA GLU A 129 -24.15 14.30 -27.79
C GLU A 129 -22.76 14.95 -27.73
N THR A 130 -21.85 14.42 -26.92
CA THR A 130 -20.46 14.91 -26.83
C THR A 130 -19.70 14.68 -28.13
N LEU A 131 -19.89 13.52 -28.77
CA LEU A 131 -19.33 13.23 -30.09
C LEU A 131 -19.91 14.16 -31.16
N GLY A 132 -21.23 14.36 -31.16
CA GLY A 132 -21.89 15.28 -32.09
C GLY A 132 -21.44 16.74 -31.90
N LEU A 133 -21.25 17.18 -30.66
CA LEU A 133 -20.68 18.49 -30.36
C LEU A 133 -19.23 18.59 -30.85
N SER A 134 -18.43 17.55 -30.66
CA SER A 134 -17.05 17.48 -31.14
C SER A 134 -16.98 17.57 -32.67
N GLU A 135 -17.83 16.84 -33.38
CA GLU A 135 -17.95 16.88 -34.85
C GLU A 135 -18.38 18.28 -35.31
N SER A 136 -19.41 18.87 -34.69
CA SER A 136 -19.84 20.23 -35.02
C SER A 136 -18.71 21.25 -34.83
N LEU A 137 -17.94 21.15 -33.75
CA LEU A 137 -16.83 22.07 -33.46
C LEU A 137 -15.66 21.92 -34.45
N HIS A 138 -15.33 20.68 -34.85
CA HIS A 138 -14.15 20.41 -35.70
C HIS A 138 -14.45 20.41 -37.20
N GLU A 139 -15.68 20.16 -37.62
CA GLU A 139 -16.06 20.10 -39.03
C GLU A 139 -16.88 21.31 -39.47
N THR A 140 -17.94 21.66 -38.73
CA THR A 140 -18.88 22.72 -39.17
C THR A 140 -18.46 24.12 -38.73
N LEU A 141 -18.11 24.29 -37.46
CA LEU A 141 -17.77 25.58 -36.87
C LEU A 141 -16.29 25.91 -37.00
N GLN A 142 -15.45 24.96 -37.41
CA GLN A 142 -14.00 25.15 -37.42
C GLN A 142 -13.57 26.31 -38.32
N ASP A 143 -14.21 26.45 -39.49
CA ASP A 143 -13.90 27.52 -40.45
C ASP A 143 -14.43 28.88 -39.99
N ASP A 144 -15.58 28.90 -39.32
CA ASP A 144 -16.11 30.12 -38.70
C ASP A 144 -15.23 30.55 -37.51
N ILE A 145 -14.80 29.61 -36.67
CA ILE A 145 -13.87 29.86 -35.56
C ILE A 145 -12.52 30.42 -36.08
N LYS A 146 -12.02 29.92 -37.22
CA LYS A 146 -10.80 30.45 -37.87
C LYS A 146 -10.96 31.92 -38.31
N GLN A 147 -12.17 32.36 -38.66
CA GLN A 147 -12.44 33.78 -38.98
C GLN A 147 -12.39 34.66 -37.73
N PHE A 148 -12.83 34.14 -36.59
CA PHE A 148 -12.79 34.86 -35.31
C PHE A 148 -11.41 34.85 -34.63
N ILE A 149 -10.54 33.90 -34.97
CA ILE A 149 -9.15 33.80 -34.46
C ILE A 149 -8.19 33.53 -35.63
N PRO A 150 -7.68 34.58 -36.31
CA PRO A 150 -6.72 34.44 -37.40
C PRO A 150 -5.37 33.93 -36.84
N GLY A 151 -5.21 32.61 -36.77
CA GLY A 151 -4.05 31.95 -36.18
C GLY A 151 -4.33 30.55 -35.63
N GLY A 152 -5.60 30.24 -35.33
CA GLY A 152 -6.00 28.96 -34.74
C GLY A 152 -5.45 28.74 -33.32
N LEU A 153 -6.05 27.80 -32.57
CA LEU A 153 -5.43 27.29 -31.35
C LEU A 153 -4.25 26.41 -31.77
N GLN A 154 -3.05 26.97 -31.82
CA GLN A 154 -1.82 26.24 -32.14
C GLN A 154 -1.68 25.04 -31.20
N GLN A 155 -1.96 23.88 -31.77
CA GLN A 155 -1.58 22.59 -31.23
C GLN A 155 -0.05 22.53 -31.37
N GLU A 156 0.68 22.82 -30.29
CA GLU A 156 2.13 22.71 -30.23
C GLU A 156 2.56 21.27 -30.52
N ALA A 157 2.82 21.01 -31.80
CA ALA A 157 3.71 19.95 -32.23
C ALA A 157 5.14 20.46 -32.08
N ALA A 158 5.92 19.75 -31.29
CA ALA A 158 7.34 20.01 -31.03
C ALA A 158 8.17 20.08 -32.33
N GLY A 159 9.10 21.04 -32.40
CA GLY A 159 10.16 21.04 -33.43
C GLY A 159 10.90 22.35 -33.66
N THR A 160 11.95 22.58 -32.87
CA THR A 160 13.27 23.17 -33.26
C THR A 160 13.37 24.40 -34.17
N GLY A 161 14.08 25.42 -33.67
CA GLY A 161 14.99 26.24 -34.48
C GLY A 161 14.69 27.74 -34.43
N GLY A 162 15.39 28.46 -33.54
CA GLY A 162 15.43 29.92 -33.57
C GLY A 162 16.36 30.43 -34.66
N ASP A 163 15.93 31.50 -35.34
CA ASP A 163 16.78 32.60 -35.78
C ASP A 163 15.90 33.84 -36.07
N GLY A 164 16.52 35.01 -36.00
CA GLY A 164 15.93 36.31 -35.68
C GLY A 164 15.05 36.98 -36.73
N GLY A 165 14.37 38.04 -36.27
CA GLY A 165 13.59 38.95 -37.10
C GLY A 165 12.86 40.02 -36.28
N GLU A 166 13.62 40.94 -35.68
CA GLU A 166 13.09 42.13 -34.99
C GLU A 166 12.20 42.99 -35.90
N SER A 167 11.05 43.42 -35.38
CA SER A 167 10.56 44.78 -35.61
C SER A 167 9.98 45.33 -34.32
N ALA A 168 10.67 46.37 -33.86
CA ALA A 168 10.41 47.09 -32.63
C ALA A 168 9.14 47.95 -32.72
N ALA A 169 8.33 47.89 -31.67
CA ALA A 169 7.62 49.04 -31.12
C ALA A 169 7.37 48.79 -29.62
N GLN A 170 8.16 49.44 -28.76
CA GLN A 170 7.82 49.68 -27.35
C GLN A 170 6.90 50.92 -27.26
N PRO A 171 6.43 51.34 -26.06
CA PRO A 171 5.74 50.60 -25.00
C PRO A 171 4.46 51.38 -24.60
N GLY A 172 3.35 50.73 -24.29
CA GLY A 172 2.21 51.48 -23.76
C GLY A 172 0.91 50.71 -23.63
N GLY A 173 0.45 50.60 -22.39
CA GLY A 173 -0.90 50.20 -22.04
C GLY A 173 -0.99 48.75 -21.65
N GLU A 174 -1.10 48.50 -20.35
CA GLU A 174 -1.89 47.40 -19.81
C GLU A 174 -3.31 47.53 -20.38
N ALA A 175 -3.52 47.08 -21.62
CA ALA A 175 -4.83 46.69 -22.07
C ALA A 175 -5.13 45.40 -21.32
N GLU A 176 -5.69 45.57 -20.13
CA GLU A 176 -6.14 44.51 -19.27
C GLU A 176 -6.87 43.47 -20.13
N ASP A 177 -6.30 42.26 -20.24
CA ASP A 177 -6.87 41.18 -21.03
C ASP A 177 -8.37 41.09 -20.70
N PRO A 178 -9.27 41.15 -21.69
CA PRO A 178 -10.70 41.09 -21.45
C PRO A 178 -11.05 39.92 -20.54
N ASP A 179 -12.04 40.08 -19.66
CA ASP A 179 -12.35 39.10 -18.62
C ASP A 179 -12.54 37.67 -19.15
N TYR A 180 -13.06 37.51 -20.37
CA TYR A 180 -13.21 36.22 -21.04
C TYR A 180 -11.87 35.58 -21.43
N ILE A 181 -10.84 36.35 -21.80
CA ILE A 181 -9.48 35.86 -22.07
C ILE A 181 -8.80 35.43 -20.77
N LYS A 182 -8.93 36.23 -19.69
CA LYS A 182 -8.44 35.82 -18.36
C LYS A 182 -9.13 34.55 -17.85
N GLN A 183 -10.45 34.43 -18.05
CA GLN A 183 -11.20 33.23 -17.73
C GLN A 183 -10.73 32.03 -18.57
N LEU A 184 -10.46 32.21 -19.86
CA LEU A 184 -9.98 31.14 -20.74
C LEU A 184 -8.55 30.71 -20.40
N GLN A 185 -7.66 31.64 -20.08
CA GLN A 185 -6.31 31.34 -19.55
C GLN A 185 -6.43 30.58 -18.22
N THR A 186 -7.33 31.01 -17.34
CA THR A 186 -7.60 30.33 -16.06
C THR A 186 -8.13 28.92 -16.29
N LEU A 187 -9.09 28.72 -17.20
CA LEU A 187 -9.62 27.40 -17.54
C LEU A 187 -8.57 26.50 -18.21
N THR A 188 -7.67 27.07 -19.01
CA THR A 188 -6.55 26.33 -19.62
C THR A 188 -5.55 25.87 -18.55
N LEU A 189 -5.23 26.74 -17.58
CA LEU A 189 -4.39 26.40 -16.44
C LEU A 189 -5.07 25.37 -15.52
N VAL A 190 -6.38 25.51 -15.30
CA VAL A 190 -7.16 24.53 -14.54
C VAL A 190 -7.19 23.19 -15.27
N ARG A 191 -7.36 23.16 -16.59
CA ARG A 191 -7.32 21.94 -17.39
C ARG A 191 -5.95 21.27 -17.32
N SER A 192 -4.86 22.00 -17.55
CA SER A 192 -3.51 21.42 -17.46
C SER A 192 -3.19 20.91 -16.05
N ARG A 193 -3.68 21.61 -15.02
CA ARG A 193 -3.57 21.16 -13.63
C ARG A 193 -4.41 19.91 -13.37
N LEU A 194 -5.63 19.84 -13.89
CA LEU A 194 -6.47 18.65 -13.77
C LEU A 194 -5.86 17.46 -14.51
N ASP A 195 -5.30 17.65 -15.70
CA ASP A 195 -4.60 16.58 -16.43
C ASP A 195 -3.37 16.07 -15.65
N SER A 196 -2.62 16.97 -15.01
CA SER A 196 -1.51 16.61 -14.11
C SER A 196 -1.99 15.83 -12.88
N VAL A 197 -3.10 16.25 -12.26
CA VAL A 197 -3.73 15.53 -11.14
C VAL A 197 -4.23 14.15 -11.60
N ILE A 198 -4.90 14.05 -12.74
CA ILE A 198 -5.39 12.77 -13.28
C ILE A 198 -4.22 11.83 -13.55
N LYS A 199 -3.11 12.33 -14.12
CA LYS A 199 -1.91 11.52 -14.38
C LYS A 199 -1.25 11.05 -13.08
N THR A 200 -1.10 11.93 -12.09
CA THR A 200 -0.48 11.57 -10.80
C THR A 200 -1.35 10.59 -10.02
N PHE A 201 -2.66 10.80 -9.95
CA PHE A 201 -3.59 9.86 -9.30
C PHE A 201 -3.76 8.56 -10.09
N GLY A 202 -3.68 8.60 -11.43
CA GLY A 202 -3.66 7.42 -12.29
C GLY A 202 -2.46 6.53 -12.00
N ASN A 203 -1.26 7.12 -12.06
CA ASN A 203 -0.02 6.43 -11.69
C ASN A 203 -0.06 5.92 -10.24
N ALA A 204 -0.69 6.67 -9.35
CA ALA A 204 -0.85 6.27 -7.95
C ALA A 204 -1.77 5.05 -7.82
N MET A 205 -2.89 5.03 -8.55
CA MET A 205 -3.80 3.88 -8.60
C MET A 205 -3.14 2.65 -9.21
N ASP A 206 -2.27 2.81 -10.22
CA ASP A 206 -1.50 1.70 -10.78
C ASP A 206 -0.47 1.14 -9.80
N PHE A 207 0.07 1.99 -8.92
CA PHE A 207 0.91 1.56 -7.79
C PHE A 207 0.06 0.98 -6.65
N THR A 208 -0.56 -0.17 -6.91
CA THR A 208 -1.34 -0.91 -5.91
C THR A 208 -0.43 -1.58 -4.88
N PHE A 209 -0.78 -1.45 -3.59
CA PHE A 209 0.00 -2.02 -2.50
C PHE A 209 -0.77 -3.17 -1.85
N PRO A 210 -0.20 -4.39 -1.77
CA PRO A 210 -0.92 -5.53 -1.23
C PRO A 210 -1.16 -5.37 0.29
N PRO A 211 -2.38 -5.66 0.80
CA PRO A 211 -2.69 -5.55 2.23
C PRO A 211 -1.77 -6.38 3.14
N SER A 212 -1.15 -7.44 2.61
CA SER A 212 -0.12 -8.21 3.33
C SER A 212 1.10 -7.37 3.73
N GLU A 213 1.51 -6.41 2.88
CA GLU A 213 2.64 -5.52 3.13
C GLU A 213 2.28 -4.33 4.05
N LEU A 214 0.99 -4.11 4.31
CA LEU A 214 0.53 -3.21 5.38
C LEU A 214 0.62 -3.89 6.76
N SER A 215 0.59 -5.22 6.78
CA SER A 215 0.52 -6.05 7.98
C SER A 215 1.88 -6.50 8.52
N VAL A 216 2.98 -5.84 8.15
CA VAL A 216 4.33 -6.17 8.65
C VAL A 216 4.54 -5.84 10.15
N GLY A 217 3.50 -5.36 10.84
CA GLY A 217 3.46 -5.22 12.30
C GLY A 217 2.81 -6.40 13.05
N SER A 218 2.19 -7.36 12.34
CA SER A 218 1.42 -8.45 12.95
C SER A 218 1.73 -9.81 12.32
N SER A 219 3.00 -10.22 12.36
CA SER A 219 3.45 -11.52 11.84
C SER A 219 3.18 -12.71 12.78
N PHE A 220 2.17 -12.67 13.67
CA PHE A 220 1.88 -13.77 14.62
C PHE A 220 0.40 -13.98 14.97
N LEU A 221 -0.50 -13.97 14.00
CA LEU A 221 -1.82 -14.61 14.17
C LEU A 221 -2.18 -15.40 12.89
N SER A 222 -1.51 -16.53 12.68
CA SER A 222 -2.08 -17.61 11.87
C SER A 222 -3.29 -18.19 12.59
N VAL A 223 -4.43 -17.55 12.40
CA VAL A 223 -5.74 -18.17 12.62
C VAL A 223 -6.30 -18.38 11.23
N SER A 224 -6.62 -19.62 10.90
CA SER A 224 -7.29 -20.02 9.66
C SER A 224 -8.49 -19.12 9.37
N ALA A 225 -8.27 -18.08 8.57
CA ALA A 225 -9.32 -17.25 8.03
C ALA A 225 -9.87 -17.94 6.77
N PRO A 226 -11.20 -17.94 6.57
CA PRO A 226 -11.82 -18.57 5.42
C PRO A 226 -11.30 -17.93 4.13
N ASP A 227 -11.23 -18.75 3.08
CA ASP A 227 -10.68 -18.44 1.76
C ASP A 227 -11.12 -17.03 1.31
N PRO A 228 -10.18 -16.06 1.17
CA PRO A 228 -10.54 -14.74 0.69
C PRO A 228 -11.08 -14.91 -0.73
N GLY A 229 -12.27 -14.39 -1.00
CA GLY A 229 -12.92 -14.49 -2.29
C GLY A 229 -12.01 -14.06 -3.45
N SER A 230 -12.31 -14.56 -4.65
CA SER A 230 -11.50 -14.40 -5.87
C SER A 230 -11.06 -12.96 -6.19
N GLU A 231 -11.81 -11.94 -5.78
CA GLU A 231 -11.45 -10.53 -5.99
C GLU A 231 -10.36 -10.01 -5.04
N GLN A 232 -10.34 -10.47 -3.79
CA GLN A 232 -9.26 -10.12 -2.85
C GLN A 232 -7.95 -10.82 -3.23
N GLN A 233 -8.04 -12.05 -3.74
CA GLN A 233 -6.87 -12.74 -4.30
C GLN A 233 -6.34 -12.01 -5.54
N SER A 234 -7.23 -11.54 -6.42
CA SER A 234 -6.85 -10.78 -7.62
C SER A 234 -6.17 -9.45 -7.30
N SER A 235 -6.65 -8.71 -6.29
CA SER A 235 -6.04 -7.44 -5.87
C SER A 235 -4.72 -7.63 -5.10
N GLU A 236 -4.63 -8.65 -4.25
CA GLU A 236 -3.39 -9.07 -3.59
C GLU A 236 -2.33 -9.49 -4.61
N GLU A 237 -2.70 -10.36 -5.56
CA GLU A 237 -1.80 -10.85 -6.61
C GLU A 237 -1.35 -9.71 -7.53
N ARG A 238 -2.26 -8.81 -7.92
CA ARG A 238 -1.93 -7.61 -8.71
C ARG A 238 -0.96 -6.70 -7.96
N GLY A 239 -1.19 -6.43 -6.68
CA GLY A 239 -0.29 -5.62 -5.86
C GLY A 239 1.11 -6.25 -5.74
N GLN A 240 1.18 -7.55 -5.48
CA GLN A 240 2.46 -8.27 -5.45
C GLN A 240 3.16 -8.26 -6.81
N GLN A 241 2.42 -8.39 -7.92
CA GLN A 241 2.97 -8.34 -9.26
C GLN A 241 3.55 -6.96 -9.57
N VAL A 242 2.88 -5.87 -9.20
CA VAL A 242 3.38 -4.50 -9.37
C VAL A 242 4.67 -4.29 -8.57
N LEU A 243 4.72 -4.72 -7.31
CA LEU A 243 5.96 -4.62 -6.50
C LEU A 243 7.11 -5.46 -7.08
N LYS A 244 6.83 -6.64 -7.63
CA LYS A 244 7.82 -7.47 -8.34
C LYS A 244 8.32 -6.78 -9.59
N GLN A 245 7.41 -6.25 -10.42
CA GLN A 245 7.75 -5.52 -11.64
C GLN A 245 8.64 -4.31 -11.35
N LEU A 246 8.34 -3.52 -10.30
CA LEU A 246 9.18 -2.38 -9.91
C LEU A 246 10.57 -2.82 -9.43
N ARG A 247 10.66 -3.92 -8.68
CA ARG A 247 11.95 -4.49 -8.27
C ARG A 247 12.73 -5.00 -9.49
N ASP A 248 12.07 -5.67 -10.41
CA ASP A 248 12.67 -6.23 -11.61
C ASP A 248 13.13 -5.11 -12.56
N GLU A 249 12.34 -4.05 -12.73
CA GLU A 249 12.68 -2.84 -13.48
C GLU A 249 13.96 -2.20 -12.94
N ILE A 250 14.03 -1.95 -11.63
CA ILE A 250 15.21 -1.37 -10.98
C ILE A 250 16.41 -2.32 -11.08
N SER A 251 16.20 -3.62 -10.88
CA SER A 251 17.28 -4.60 -11.05
C SER A 251 17.78 -4.67 -12.50
N GLY A 252 16.90 -4.49 -13.48
CA GLY A 252 17.22 -4.44 -14.90
C GLY A 252 18.04 -3.20 -15.25
N LEU A 253 17.68 -2.04 -14.71
CA LEU A 253 18.46 -0.79 -14.84
C LEU A 253 19.86 -0.94 -14.24
N LEU A 254 19.99 -1.63 -13.10
CA LEU A 254 21.28 -1.85 -12.43
C LEU A 254 22.17 -2.89 -13.12
N ASN A 255 21.58 -3.86 -13.83
CA ASN A 255 22.30 -4.96 -14.48
C ASN A 255 22.49 -4.74 -15.99
N ALA A 256 22.03 -3.62 -16.57
CA ALA A 256 22.23 -3.28 -17.97
C ALA A 256 23.73 -3.09 -18.25
N GLY A 257 24.34 -4.14 -18.84
CA GLY A 257 25.79 -4.31 -18.95
C GLY A 257 26.54 -3.33 -19.87
N ASP A 258 25.86 -2.36 -20.48
CA ASP A 258 26.48 -1.43 -21.41
C ASP A 258 27.05 -0.18 -20.71
N GLU A 259 26.41 0.32 -19.64
CA GLU A 259 26.91 1.44 -18.85
C GLU A 259 26.43 1.40 -17.37
N PRO A 260 27.25 0.87 -16.44
CA PRO A 260 26.80 0.61 -15.09
C PRO A 260 26.59 1.88 -14.25
N VAL A 261 27.29 2.98 -14.58
CA VAL A 261 27.12 4.29 -13.91
C VAL A 261 25.79 4.94 -14.33
N GLN A 262 25.49 4.98 -15.64
CA GLN A 262 24.20 5.50 -16.13
C GLN A 262 23.02 4.65 -15.66
N GLY A 263 23.20 3.33 -15.51
CA GLY A 263 22.18 2.44 -14.95
C GLY A 263 21.80 2.80 -13.51
N ILE A 264 22.80 3.16 -12.68
CA ILE A 264 22.59 3.63 -11.31
C ILE A 264 21.87 4.98 -11.29
N GLU A 265 22.27 5.93 -12.15
CA GLU A 265 21.62 7.24 -12.24
C GLU A 265 20.15 7.11 -12.62
N ARG A 266 19.84 6.32 -13.67
CA ARG A 266 18.45 6.06 -14.10
C ARG A 266 17.64 5.36 -13.02
N ALA A 267 18.23 4.39 -12.31
CA ALA A 267 17.57 3.73 -11.18
C ALA A 267 17.31 4.70 -10.01
N ALA A 268 18.24 5.62 -9.74
CA ALA A 268 18.08 6.65 -8.71
C ALA A 268 16.96 7.63 -9.06
N THR A 269 16.90 8.12 -10.31
CA THR A 269 15.82 8.97 -10.81
C THR A 269 14.46 8.26 -10.68
N ARG A 270 14.40 6.98 -11.05
CA ARG A 270 13.16 6.19 -10.94
C ARG A 270 12.67 6.05 -9.49
N ILE A 271 13.60 5.90 -8.54
CA ILE A 271 13.27 5.86 -7.10
C ILE A 271 12.78 7.21 -6.61
N GLU A 272 13.33 8.32 -7.12
CA GLU A 272 12.88 9.67 -6.79
C GLU A 272 11.44 9.91 -7.28
N GLU A 273 11.12 9.51 -8.52
CA GLU A 273 9.73 9.54 -9.04
C GLU A 273 8.76 8.74 -8.14
N LEU A 274 9.17 7.55 -7.69
CA LEU A 274 8.36 6.73 -6.78
C LEU A 274 8.16 7.39 -5.40
N LYS A 275 9.16 8.13 -4.91
CA LYS A 275 9.04 8.93 -3.67
C LYS A 275 8.05 10.08 -3.84
N GLU A 276 8.12 10.80 -4.96
CA GLU A 276 7.16 11.86 -5.27
C GLU A 276 5.73 11.31 -5.35
N LEU A 277 5.54 10.17 -6.02
CA LEU A 277 4.25 9.50 -6.09
C LEU A 277 3.72 9.12 -4.71
N THR A 278 4.60 8.68 -3.80
CA THR A 278 4.22 8.26 -2.44
C THR A 278 3.66 9.41 -1.59
N SER A 279 3.96 10.67 -1.95
CA SER A 279 3.38 11.84 -1.29
C SER A 279 1.84 11.90 -1.35
N VAL A 280 1.22 11.25 -2.35
CA VAL A 280 -0.25 11.15 -2.49
C VAL A 280 -0.88 10.39 -1.31
N TRP A 281 -0.16 9.47 -0.70
CA TRP A 281 -0.63 8.66 0.44
C TRP A 281 -0.25 9.24 1.80
N LYS A 282 0.30 10.45 1.86
CA LYS A 282 0.69 11.09 3.12
C LYS A 282 -0.50 11.18 4.08
N GLY A 283 -0.33 10.65 5.29
CA GLY A 283 -1.38 10.57 6.32
C GLY A 283 -2.29 9.34 6.22
N THR A 284 -2.08 8.45 5.25
CA THR A 284 -2.84 7.19 5.13
C THR A 284 -2.13 6.03 5.83
N ALA A 285 -2.85 4.93 6.08
CA ALA A 285 -2.27 3.71 6.65
C ALA A 285 -1.19 3.07 5.76
N GLU A 286 -1.19 3.38 4.45
CA GLU A 286 -0.28 2.82 3.47
C GLU A 286 1.06 3.54 3.36
N GLU A 287 1.14 4.80 3.83
CA GLU A 287 2.32 5.65 3.73
C GLU A 287 3.60 4.95 4.22
N LYS A 288 3.51 4.34 5.41
CA LYS A 288 4.66 3.71 6.06
C LYS A 288 5.12 2.43 5.36
N GLY A 289 4.19 1.66 4.77
CA GLY A 289 4.51 0.45 4.02
C GLY A 289 5.19 0.78 2.69
N ARG A 290 4.61 1.73 1.96
CA ARG A 290 5.14 2.22 0.67
C ARG A 290 6.52 2.85 0.82
N ASN A 291 6.71 3.70 1.83
CA ASN A 291 8.03 4.31 2.12
C ASN A 291 9.10 3.25 2.42
N LYS A 292 8.80 2.23 3.22
CA LYS A 292 9.74 1.13 3.50
C LYS A 292 10.11 0.33 2.26
N PHE A 293 9.16 0.08 1.37
CA PHE A 293 9.43 -0.61 0.11
C PHE A 293 10.40 0.20 -0.75
N ILE A 294 10.17 1.51 -0.87
CA ILE A 294 11.03 2.43 -1.64
C ILE A 294 12.40 2.58 -1.00
N GLU A 295 12.51 2.64 0.34
CA GLU A 295 13.79 2.60 1.05
C GLU A 295 14.56 1.30 0.75
N GLY A 296 13.86 0.17 0.64
CA GLY A 296 14.46 -1.10 0.22
C GLY A 296 15.02 -1.07 -1.20
N LEU A 297 14.32 -0.40 -2.14
CA LEU A 297 14.80 -0.17 -3.50
C LEU A 297 16.00 0.79 -3.54
N ALA A 298 15.95 1.88 -2.77
CA ALA A 298 17.07 2.83 -2.61
C ALA A 298 18.33 2.13 -2.11
N LYS A 299 18.18 1.26 -1.11
CA LYS A 299 19.29 0.46 -0.60
C LYS A 299 19.89 -0.46 -1.67
N MET A 300 19.07 -1.06 -2.54
CA MET A 300 19.57 -1.90 -3.64
C MET A 300 20.44 -1.10 -4.63
N VAL A 301 20.03 0.12 -4.96
CA VAL A 301 20.79 1.02 -5.83
C VAL A 301 22.08 1.49 -5.15
N GLU A 302 22.01 1.86 -3.86
CA GLU A 302 23.20 2.25 -3.08
C GLU A 302 24.22 1.11 -2.96
N ASP A 303 23.76 -0.13 -2.71
CA ASP A 303 24.63 -1.29 -2.57
C ASP A 303 25.36 -1.60 -3.90
N ARG A 304 24.65 -1.50 -5.04
CA ARG A 304 25.27 -1.61 -6.37
C ARG A 304 26.24 -0.47 -6.69
N HIS A 305 25.91 0.76 -6.30
CA HIS A 305 26.81 1.90 -6.45
C HIS A 305 28.10 1.71 -5.65
N ARG A 306 28.01 1.23 -4.40
CA ARG A 306 29.18 0.90 -3.57
C ARG A 306 30.00 -0.24 -4.14
N GLU A 307 29.37 -1.26 -4.72
CA GLU A 307 30.06 -2.37 -5.39
C GLU A 307 30.85 -1.88 -6.60
N LEU A 308 30.20 -1.11 -7.48
CA LEU A 308 30.84 -0.51 -8.66
C LEU A 308 32.07 0.33 -8.27
N MET A 309 31.95 1.18 -7.24
CA MET A 309 33.07 1.98 -6.76
C MET A 309 34.24 1.12 -6.26
N ARG A 310 33.97 0.00 -5.57
CA ARG A 310 35.03 -0.95 -5.17
C ARG A 310 35.66 -1.65 -6.36
N GLU A 311 34.88 -2.01 -7.38
CA GLU A 311 35.42 -2.61 -8.61
C GLU A 311 36.32 -1.64 -9.36
N MET A 312 35.92 -0.37 -9.46
CA MET A 312 36.76 0.68 -10.06
C MET A 312 38.06 0.88 -9.30
N GLU A 313 38.02 0.90 -7.96
CA GLU A 313 39.21 1.01 -7.10
C GLU A 313 40.16 -0.19 -7.28
N LEU A 314 39.61 -1.42 -7.32
CA LEU A 314 40.38 -2.64 -7.56
C LEU A 314 41.00 -2.66 -8.97
N GLN A 315 40.30 -2.13 -9.98
CA GLN A 315 40.84 -2.01 -11.34
C GLN A 315 41.94 -0.94 -11.41
N ALA A 316 41.79 0.18 -10.71
CA ALA A 316 42.82 1.21 -10.62
C ALA A 316 44.09 0.67 -9.93
N ALA A 317 43.94 -0.03 -8.80
CA ALA A 317 45.06 -0.65 -8.09
C ALA A 317 45.76 -1.75 -8.92
N LYS A 318 45.02 -2.52 -9.73
CA LYS A 318 45.60 -3.49 -10.67
C LYS A 318 46.35 -2.82 -11.83
N LYS A 319 45.89 -1.67 -12.31
CA LYS A 319 46.60 -0.90 -13.36
C LYS A 319 47.88 -0.26 -12.79
N GLU A 320 47.82 0.30 -11.59
CA GLU A 320 48.97 0.93 -10.92
C GLU A 320 50.04 -0.11 -10.52
N GLY A 321 49.64 -1.25 -9.95
CA GLY A 321 50.54 -2.35 -9.63
C GLY A 321 51.23 -3.00 -10.84
N LYS A 322 50.64 -2.89 -12.03
CA LYS A 322 51.24 -3.39 -13.29
C LYS A 322 52.27 -2.40 -13.89
N THR A 323 52.14 -1.10 -13.60
CA THR A 323 53.14 -0.09 -14.01
C THR A 323 54.37 -0.06 -13.10
N ALA A 324 54.24 -0.39 -11.82
CA ALA A 324 55.38 -0.50 -10.91
C ALA A 324 56.27 -1.74 -11.17
N ALA A 325 55.72 -2.82 -11.74
CA ALA A 325 56.45 -4.05 -12.05
C ALA A 325 57.24 -3.99 -13.37
N ALA A 326 56.94 -3.05 -14.27
CA ALA A 326 57.57 -2.96 -15.59
C ALA A 326 58.90 -2.17 -15.60
N THR A 327 59.17 -1.31 -14.61
CA THR A 327 60.36 -0.44 -14.58
C THR A 327 61.59 -1.08 -13.90
N LYS A 328 61.47 -2.29 -13.33
CA LYS A 328 62.53 -2.90 -12.49
C LYS A 328 63.31 -4.07 -13.12
N ARG A 329 63.41 -4.16 -14.45
CA ARG A 329 64.19 -5.21 -15.12
C ARG A 329 65.13 -4.67 -16.21
N ARG A 330 66.23 -4.04 -15.80
CA ARG A 330 67.48 -3.99 -16.58
C ARG A 330 68.68 -3.74 -15.65
N GLY A 331 69.50 -4.77 -15.43
CA GLY A 331 70.77 -4.71 -14.68
C GLY A 331 71.15 -6.07 -14.09
N SER A 332 72.28 -6.62 -14.54
CA SER A 332 72.75 -8.02 -14.41
C SER A 332 73.69 -8.22 -13.17
N PRO A 333 74.46 -9.34 -12.98
CA PRO A 333 74.17 -10.40 -11.99
C PRO A 333 75.31 -10.66 -10.97
N ARG A 334 75.03 -11.27 -9.81
CA ARG A 334 76.02 -12.15 -9.12
C ARG A 334 75.46 -12.99 -7.95
N GLU A 335 75.89 -14.26 -7.95
CA GLU A 335 76.11 -15.21 -6.84
C GLU A 335 74.96 -15.79 -5.99
N ALA A 336 74.49 -16.96 -6.43
CA ALA A 336 74.36 -18.26 -5.73
C ALA A 336 74.13 -18.35 -4.20
N GLY A 337 73.01 -19.00 -3.82
CA GLY A 337 72.75 -19.68 -2.54
C GLY A 337 71.30 -20.17 -2.44
N PRO A 338 70.97 -21.38 -1.92
CA PRO A 338 69.89 -22.20 -2.48
C PRO A 338 68.52 -22.13 -1.75
N ALA A 339 67.49 -22.32 -2.59
CA ALA A 339 66.28 -23.14 -2.45
C ALA A 339 65.27 -22.97 -1.29
N GLU A 340 64.01 -23.00 -1.74
CA GLU A 340 62.74 -23.28 -1.03
C GLU A 340 62.12 -22.10 -0.27
N ASP A 341 61.10 -21.46 -0.87
CA ASP A 341 59.74 -21.80 -0.46
C ASP A 341 58.65 -21.24 -1.39
N SER A 342 57.57 -22.00 -1.45
CA SER A 342 56.45 -21.82 -2.35
C SER A 342 55.42 -20.81 -1.82
N ARG A 343 54.95 -19.94 -2.71
CA ARG A 343 53.52 -19.60 -2.91
C ARG A 343 52.68 -19.28 -1.66
N THR A 344 52.37 -18.00 -1.45
CA THR A 344 51.20 -17.60 -0.64
C THR A 344 50.36 -16.53 -1.35
N LEU A 345 49.35 -17.00 -2.10
CA LEU A 345 48.09 -16.28 -2.26
C LEU A 345 47.29 -16.48 -0.95
N PRO A 346 46.61 -15.46 -0.40
CA PRO A 346 45.69 -15.64 0.71
C PRO A 346 44.30 -15.99 0.16
N GLY A 347 44.05 -17.29 -0.02
CA GLY A 347 42.72 -17.85 -0.24
C GLY A 347 42.31 -18.65 0.98
N GLY A 348 41.46 -18.07 1.83
CA GLY A 348 40.95 -18.70 3.04
C GLY A 348 40.05 -19.90 2.73
N PHE A 349 40.59 -21.11 2.86
CA PHE A 349 39.81 -22.34 2.97
C PHE A 349 40.62 -23.35 3.79
N GLY A 350 40.19 -23.69 4.99
CA GLY A 350 40.95 -24.64 5.82
C GLY A 350 40.25 -25.28 7.01
N LEU A 351 39.20 -24.68 7.58
CA LEU A 351 38.54 -25.27 8.76
C LEU A 351 37.56 -26.40 8.41
N MET A 352 36.78 -26.26 7.32
CA MET A 352 35.86 -27.32 6.89
C MET A 352 36.60 -28.55 6.32
N SER A 353 37.77 -28.36 5.71
CA SER A 353 38.63 -29.47 5.22
C SER A 353 39.19 -30.32 6.37
N GLN A 354 39.51 -29.68 7.50
CA GLN A 354 40.00 -30.38 8.70
C GLN A 354 38.91 -31.19 9.41
N LEU A 355 37.66 -30.70 9.44
CA LEU A 355 36.53 -31.45 9.99
C LEU A 355 36.13 -32.66 9.14
N GLN A 356 36.28 -32.57 7.82
CA GLN A 356 35.98 -33.69 6.92
C GLN A 356 37.00 -34.83 7.07
N LYS A 357 38.25 -34.51 7.42
CA LYS A 357 39.35 -35.47 7.63
C LYS A 357 39.29 -36.21 8.97
N LEU A 358 38.63 -35.64 9.98
CA LEU A 358 38.37 -36.32 11.26
C LEU A 358 37.20 -37.31 11.20
N ARG A 359 36.30 -37.17 10.23
CA ARG A 359 35.16 -38.08 10.04
C ARG A 359 35.48 -39.29 9.16
N SER A 360 36.50 -39.20 8.31
CA SER A 360 36.91 -40.28 7.39
C SER A 360 38.09 -41.14 7.90
N GLY A 361 38.46 -41.00 9.17
CA GLY A 361 39.62 -41.67 9.77
C GLY A 361 39.27 -42.38 11.07
N LEU A 362 38.48 -43.45 10.97
CA LEU A 362 38.53 -44.61 11.86
C LEU A 362 38.45 -45.88 11.03
#